data_AF-A0A6U8WF39-F1
#
_entry.id   AF-A0A6U8WF39-F1
#
_cell.length_a   1.000
_cell.length_b   1.000
_cell.length_c   1.000
_cell.angle_alpha   90.00
_cell.angle_beta   90.00
_cell.angle_gamma   90.00
#
_symmetry.space_group_name_H-M   'P 1'
#
loop_
_entity.id
_entity.type
_entity.pdbx_description
1 polymer ?
#
loop_
_entity_poly.entity_id
_entity_poly.type
_entity_poly.pdbx_seq_one_letter_code
_entity_poly.pdbx_strand_id
1 'polypeptide(L)'
;MASSGKADASGVDYEALYQPTCINVEGNKWGNIGYALIGFSTVIMVFQAVGVGPPWVWKRADDVTTVLFTIELLTRIFEKGYLFFTEAEKHWNFFDSLVVAISVISMCIAYKAAADAAASHGGHGAANSAAMSKMKVLRTLRLLRLLRLFRVFKGIEKVNQFVDVALNSVGAAFLGMIVVLAAAAVLATTVVTVWTAGSAWLRVHHLPKPPEID
;
A
#
# COMPACT_ATOMS: atom_id res chain seq x y z
N MET A 1 13.48 3.17 -26.94
CA MET A 1 13.19 2.23 -25.84
C MET A 1 11.83 2.62 -25.28
N ALA A 2 10.78 1.90 -25.68
CA ALA A 2 9.41 2.22 -25.29
C ALA A 2 9.23 1.85 -23.81
N SER A 3 9.03 2.87 -22.96
CA SER A 3 8.51 2.67 -21.60
C SER A 3 7.10 2.15 -21.74
N SER A 4 6.84 0.97 -21.18
CA SER A 4 5.52 0.35 -21.17
C SER A 4 4.59 1.18 -20.28
N GLY A 5 3.84 2.11 -20.87
CA GLY A 5 2.84 2.92 -20.19
C GLY A 5 1.87 2.04 -19.41
N LYS A 6 1.83 2.22 -18.09
CA LYS A 6 0.84 1.58 -17.21
C LYS A 6 -0.50 2.28 -17.39
N ALA A 7 -1.27 1.86 -18.39
CA ALA A 7 -2.69 2.18 -18.46
C ALA A 7 -3.42 1.45 -17.32
N ASP A 8 -4.21 2.16 -16.51
CA ASP A 8 -5.17 1.51 -15.58
C ASP A 8 -6.41 1.05 -16.36
N ALA A 9 -7.26 0.23 -15.72
CA ALA A 9 -8.53 -0.31 -16.23
C ALA A 9 -9.49 0.71 -16.92
N SER A 10 -9.26 2.02 -16.77
CA SER A 10 -9.97 3.13 -17.42
C SER A 10 -9.39 3.57 -18.77
N GLY A 11 -8.24 3.02 -19.20
CA GLY A 11 -7.61 3.31 -20.50
C GLY A 11 -6.97 4.70 -20.61
N VAL A 12 -6.83 5.43 -19.50
CA VAL A 12 -6.22 6.76 -19.47
C VAL A 12 -4.70 6.60 -19.29
N ASP A 13 -3.92 7.20 -20.18
CA ASP A 13 -2.46 7.22 -20.09
C ASP A 13 -1.97 8.41 -19.27
N TYR A 14 -1.71 8.15 -17.99
CA TYR A 14 -1.28 9.19 -17.03
C TYR A 14 0.15 9.67 -17.27
N GLU A 15 1.00 8.88 -17.96
CA GLU A 15 2.37 9.29 -18.28
C GLU A 15 2.40 10.41 -19.32
N ALA A 16 1.44 10.43 -20.24
CA ALA A 16 1.32 11.49 -21.24
C ALA A 16 0.86 12.85 -20.66
N LEU A 17 0.16 12.84 -19.52
CA LEU A 17 -0.32 14.04 -18.83
C LEU A 17 0.62 14.54 -17.72
N TYR A 18 1.56 13.70 -17.27
CA TYR A 18 2.50 14.08 -16.22
C TYR A 18 3.57 15.03 -16.78
N GLN A 19 3.57 16.27 -16.30
CA GLN A 19 4.66 17.21 -16.57
C GLN A 19 5.70 17.05 -15.46
N PRO A 20 6.92 16.55 -15.74
CA PRO A 20 7.94 16.38 -14.72
C PRO A 20 8.33 17.75 -14.17
N THR A 21 7.98 17.98 -12.91
CA THR A 21 8.48 19.13 -12.15
C THR A 21 9.90 18.81 -11.67
N CYS A 22 10.70 19.82 -11.29
CA CYS A 22 12.10 19.65 -10.88
C CYS A 22 12.33 18.75 -9.64
N ILE A 23 11.27 18.27 -8.99
CA ILE A 23 11.33 17.40 -7.81
C ILE A 23 10.55 16.12 -8.11
N ASN A 24 11.25 15.00 -8.20
CA ASN A 24 10.65 13.67 -8.29
C ASN A 24 10.30 13.16 -6.88
N VAL A 25 9.01 13.09 -6.54
CA VAL A 25 8.49 12.64 -5.24
C VAL A 25 8.04 11.17 -5.28
N GLU A 26 8.10 10.52 -6.43
CA GLU A 26 7.73 9.11 -6.62
C GLU A 26 8.81 8.10 -6.22
N GLY A 27 10.04 8.56 -5.94
CA GLY A 27 11.12 7.69 -5.51
C GLY A 27 10.91 7.03 -4.14
N ASN A 28 11.43 5.80 -3.96
CA ASN A 28 11.44 5.08 -2.67
C ASN A 28 11.97 5.90 -1.49
N LYS A 29 12.87 6.87 -1.77
CA LYS A 29 13.42 7.77 -0.74
C LYS A 29 12.33 8.63 -0.09
N TRP A 30 11.42 9.21 -0.87
CA TRP A 30 10.35 10.06 -0.36
C TRP A 30 9.29 9.25 0.39
N GLY A 31 8.97 8.06 -0.10
CA GLY A 31 8.10 7.12 0.63
C GLY A 31 8.69 6.74 1.99
N ASN A 32 9.98 6.41 2.05
CA ASN A 32 10.67 6.07 3.29
C ASN A 32 10.73 7.23 4.27
N ILE A 33 10.91 8.47 3.79
CA ILE A 33 10.82 9.68 4.63
C ILE A 33 9.43 9.79 5.26
N GLY A 34 8.37 9.62 4.47
CA GLY A 34 6.99 9.65 4.97
C GLY A 34 6.72 8.57 6.03
N TYR A 35 7.18 7.34 5.81
CA TYR A 35 7.05 6.26 6.81
C TYR A 35 7.87 6.53 8.08
N ALA A 36 9.07 7.08 7.96
CA ALA A 36 9.89 7.47 9.10
C ALA A 36 9.22 8.58 9.92
N LEU A 37 8.61 9.58 9.26
CA LEU A 37 7.84 10.63 9.93
C LEU A 37 6.63 10.07 10.68
N ILE A 38 5.95 9.07 10.12
CA ILE A 38 4.83 8.38 10.79
C ILE A 38 5.35 7.67 12.05
N GLY A 39 6.42 6.87 11.92
CA GLY A 39 7.02 6.17 13.07
C GLY A 39 7.46 7.14 14.17
N PHE A 40 8.15 8.21 13.81
CA PHE A 40 8.59 9.25 14.76
C PHE A 40 7.41 9.95 15.43
N SER A 41 6.34 10.28 14.68
CA SER A 41 5.12 10.86 15.21
C SER A 41 4.42 9.92 16.19
N THR A 42 4.39 8.61 15.92
CA THR A 42 3.82 7.61 16.82
C THR A 42 4.61 7.52 18.12
N VAL A 43 5.94 7.54 18.05
CA VAL A 43 6.81 7.53 19.23
C VAL A 43 6.55 8.76 20.13
N ILE A 44 6.44 9.95 19.54
CA ILE A 44 6.07 11.17 20.27
C ILE A 44 4.73 11.01 21.01
N MET A 45 3.74 10.41 20.34
CA MET A 45 2.43 10.17 20.96
C MET A 45 2.50 9.19 22.13
N VAL A 46 3.28 8.12 21.99
CA VAL A 46 3.49 7.15 23.06
C VAL A 46 4.15 7.82 24.26
N PHE A 47 5.22 8.59 24.05
CA PHE A 47 5.87 9.33 25.15
C PHE A 47 4.95 10.36 25.81
N GLN A 48 4.13 11.04 25.01
CA GLN A 48 3.11 11.95 25.54
C GLN A 48 2.06 11.20 26.38
N ALA A 49 1.66 9.99 25.98
CA ALA A 49 0.68 9.18 26.70
C ALA A 49 1.25 8.60 28.01
N VAL A 50 2.51 8.19 28.00
CA VAL A 50 3.22 7.67 29.19
C VAL A 50 3.60 8.80 30.16
N GLY A 51 3.56 10.06 29.71
CA GLY A 51 3.83 11.23 30.57
C GLY A 51 5.30 11.40 30.90
N VAL A 52 6.19 11.00 29.99
CA VAL A 52 7.65 11.07 30.21
C VAL A 52 8.13 12.51 30.12
N GLY A 53 8.36 13.20 31.23
CA GLY A 53 8.93 14.56 31.22
C GLY A 53 7.91 15.68 30.89
N PRO A 54 8.38 16.90 30.60
CA PRO A 54 7.50 18.07 30.54
C PRO A 54 6.49 18.01 29.38
N PRO A 55 5.16 18.17 29.63
CA PRO A 55 4.12 18.03 28.60
C PRO A 55 4.22 19.01 27.42
N TRP A 56 4.81 20.18 27.64
CA TRP A 56 4.97 21.21 26.62
C TRP A 56 5.96 20.80 25.52
N VAL A 57 6.98 20.00 25.85
CA VAL A 57 7.99 19.50 24.90
C VAL A 57 7.32 18.60 23.88
N TRP A 58 6.56 17.61 24.34
CA TRP A 58 5.85 16.68 23.45
C TRP A 58 4.78 17.36 22.63
N LYS A 59 4.06 18.34 23.22
CA LYS A 59 3.11 19.16 22.47
C LYS A 59 3.80 19.91 21.33
N ARG A 60 4.97 20.51 21.59
CA ARG A 60 5.71 21.24 20.55
C ARG A 60 6.26 20.30 19.47
N ALA A 61 6.78 19.14 19.86
CA ALA A 61 7.28 18.13 18.92
C ALA A 61 6.17 17.65 17.97
N ASP A 62 4.97 17.42 18.50
CA ASP A 62 3.79 17.00 17.75
C ASP A 62 3.22 18.09 16.81
N ASP A 63 3.32 19.36 17.18
CA ASP A 63 3.03 20.47 16.27
C ASP A 63 4.05 20.52 15.12
N VAL A 64 5.34 20.34 15.41
CA VAL A 64 6.41 20.31 14.41
C VAL A 64 6.22 19.17 13.41
N THR A 65 5.91 17.96 13.87
CA THR A 65 5.64 16.85 12.95
C THR A 65 4.44 17.13 12.06
N THR A 66 3.38 17.75 12.59
CA THR A 66 2.21 18.16 11.78
C THR A 66 2.59 19.15 10.69
N VAL A 67 3.49 20.10 10.97
CA VAL A 67 4.02 21.02 9.94
C VAL A 67 4.85 20.28 8.90
N LEU A 68 5.74 19.37 9.32
CA LEU A 68 6.55 18.56 8.40
C LEU A 68 5.68 17.73 7.45
N PHE A 69 4.62 17.09 7.96
CA PHE A 69 3.65 16.37 7.13
C PHE A 69 2.88 17.29 6.18
N THR A 70 2.58 18.51 6.61
CA THR A 70 1.91 19.49 5.75
C THR A 70 2.83 19.88 4.59
N ILE A 71 4.12 20.11 4.86
CA ILE A 71 5.12 20.39 3.82
C ILE A 71 5.25 19.18 2.88
N GLU A 72 5.38 17.97 3.41
CA GLU A 72 5.48 16.74 2.62
C GLU A 72 4.26 16.55 1.69
N LEU A 73 3.05 16.77 2.21
CA LEU A 73 1.82 16.72 1.42
C LEU A 73 1.81 17.81 0.35
N LEU A 74 2.16 19.04 0.70
CA LEU A 74 2.20 20.14 -0.26
C LEU A 74 3.21 19.86 -1.38
N THR A 75 4.40 19.36 -1.07
CA THR A 75 5.39 18.96 -2.08
C THR A 75 4.83 17.91 -3.04
N ARG A 76 4.09 16.90 -2.53
CA ARG A 76 3.40 15.91 -3.37
C ARG A 76 2.29 16.53 -4.24
N ILE A 77 1.51 17.46 -3.69
CA ILE A 77 0.45 18.15 -4.44
C ILE A 77 1.06 19.06 -5.52
N PHE A 78 2.18 19.74 -5.24
CA PHE A 78 2.85 20.60 -6.22
C PHE A 78 3.46 19.82 -7.37
N GLU A 79 4.01 18.63 -7.11
CA GLU A 79 4.53 17.76 -8.16
C GLU A 79 3.40 17.15 -9.02
N LYS A 80 2.39 16.55 -8.38
CA LYS A 80 1.34 15.80 -9.10
C LYS A 80 0.19 16.68 -9.61
N GLY A 81 -0.01 17.87 -9.04
CA GLY A 81 -1.10 18.78 -9.42
C GLY A 81 -2.47 18.11 -9.45
N TYR A 82 -3.15 18.18 -10.59
CA TYR A 82 -4.47 17.56 -10.81
C TYR A 82 -4.43 16.02 -10.83
N LEU A 83 -3.31 15.41 -11.23
CA LEU A 83 -3.12 13.95 -11.26
C LEU A 83 -3.18 13.34 -9.86
N PHE A 84 -2.88 14.12 -8.82
CA PHE A 84 -2.99 13.68 -7.41
C PHE A 84 -4.38 13.11 -7.06
N PHE A 85 -5.44 13.65 -7.69
CA PHE A 85 -6.83 13.26 -7.43
C PHE A 85 -7.44 12.34 -8.50
N THR A 86 -6.72 12.04 -9.58
CA THR A 86 -7.24 11.27 -10.72
C THR A 86 -6.53 9.94 -10.97
N GLU A 87 -5.34 9.71 -10.39
CA GLU A 87 -4.63 8.43 -10.45
C GLU A 87 -5.42 7.26 -9.81
N ALA A 88 -5.06 6.02 -10.14
CA ALA A 88 -5.59 4.80 -9.52
C ALA A 88 -5.55 4.84 -7.97
N GLU A 89 -4.55 5.54 -7.43
CA GLU A 89 -4.28 5.73 -6.00
C GLU A 89 -5.04 6.93 -5.38
N LYS A 90 -6.01 7.52 -6.10
CA LYS A 90 -6.74 8.73 -5.68
C LYS A 90 -7.38 8.62 -4.30
N HIS A 91 -7.90 7.46 -3.94
CA HIS A 91 -8.58 7.25 -2.65
C HIS A 91 -7.61 7.41 -1.48
N TRP A 92 -6.40 6.86 -1.62
CA TRP A 92 -5.35 6.97 -0.61
C TRP A 92 -4.75 8.37 -0.54
N ASN A 93 -4.56 9.01 -1.69
CA ASN A 93 -4.07 10.39 -1.76
C ASN A 93 -5.09 11.38 -1.17
N PHE A 94 -6.37 11.18 -1.44
CA PHE A 94 -7.46 11.97 -0.86
C PHE A 94 -7.54 11.76 0.65
N PHE A 95 -7.49 10.50 1.11
CA PHE A 95 -7.47 10.19 2.54
C PHE A 95 -6.30 10.86 3.26
N ASP A 96 -5.09 10.81 2.70
CA ASP A 96 -3.92 11.49 3.25
C ASP A 96 -4.13 13.01 3.34
N SER A 97 -4.66 13.62 2.28
CA SER A 97 -4.95 15.06 2.27
C SER A 97 -5.97 15.45 3.34
N LEU A 98 -7.00 14.62 3.54
CA LEU A 98 -8.03 14.82 4.54
C LEU A 98 -7.45 14.71 5.96
N VAL A 99 -6.63 13.69 6.22
CA VAL A 99 -6.01 13.47 7.53
C VAL A 99 -5.08 14.64 7.89
N VAL A 100 -4.29 15.15 6.94
CA VAL A 100 -3.44 16.32 7.16
C VAL A 100 -4.28 17.58 7.36
N ALA A 101 -5.32 17.81 6.55
CA ALA A 101 -6.21 18.97 6.68
C ALA A 101 -6.88 19.02 8.06
N ILE A 102 -7.45 17.91 8.54
CA ILE A 102 -8.06 17.84 9.87
C ILE A 102 -7.00 18.07 10.97
N SER A 103 -5.78 17.58 10.77
CA SER A 103 -4.67 17.80 11.72
C SER A 103 -4.28 19.28 11.84
N VAL A 104 -4.23 20.00 10.72
CA VAL A 104 -3.95 21.44 10.70
C VAL A 104 -5.09 22.23 11.33
N ILE A 105 -6.35 21.90 11.01
CA ILE A 105 -7.53 22.54 11.63
C ILE A 105 -7.52 22.33 13.15
N SER A 106 -7.25 21.10 13.60
CA SER A 106 -7.13 20.76 15.02
C SER A 106 -6.04 21.60 15.70
N MET A 107 -4.88 21.73 15.06
CA MET A 107 -3.78 22.58 15.54
C MET A 107 -4.23 24.04 15.65
N CYS A 108 -4.89 24.60 14.63
CA CYS A 108 -5.41 25.97 14.65
C CYS A 108 -6.42 26.20 15.79
N ILE A 109 -7.33 25.25 16.02
CA ILE A 109 -8.30 25.32 17.13
C ILE A 109 -7.57 25.32 18.47
N ALA A 110 -6.51 24.51 18.63
CA ALA A 110 -5.71 24.47 19.85
C ALA A 110 -4.99 25.80 20.12
N TYR A 111 -4.44 26.43 19.08
CA TYR A 111 -3.79 27.74 19.20
C TYR A 111 -4.79 28.85 19.54
N LYS A 112 -5.95 28.87 18.88
CA LYS A 112 -7.02 29.83 19.20
C LYS A 112 -7.51 29.68 20.65
N ALA A 113 -7.78 28.45 21.08
CA ALA A 113 -8.21 28.18 22.46
C ALA A 113 -7.16 28.60 23.51
N ALA A 114 -5.87 28.43 23.20
CA ALA A 114 -4.78 28.88 24.08
C ALA A 114 -4.66 30.41 24.13
N ALA A 115 -4.85 31.09 22.99
CA ALA A 115 -4.84 32.55 22.91
C ALA A 115 -6.04 33.17 23.66
N ASP A 116 -7.24 32.61 23.49
CA ASP A 116 -8.44 33.05 24.20
C ASP A 116 -8.29 32.89 25.72
N ALA A 117 -7.69 31.77 26.17
CA ALA A 117 -7.42 31.53 27.59
C ALA A 117 -6.41 32.53 28.19
N ALA A 118 -5.42 32.96 27.40
CA ALA A 118 -4.45 33.98 27.81
C ALA A 118 -5.07 35.40 27.87
N ALA A 119 -6.06 35.68 27.02
CA ALA A 119 -6.79 36.95 27.02
C ALA A 119 -7.83 37.05 28.15
N SER A 120 -8.37 35.92 28.63
CA SER A 120 -9.36 35.86 29.70
C SER A 120 -8.73 35.86 31.10
N HIS A 121 -8.07 36.95 31.49
CA HIS A 121 -7.76 37.20 32.90
C HIS A 121 -9.02 37.73 33.61
N GLY A 122 -9.87 36.85 34.17
CA GLY A 122 -10.80 37.25 35.24
C GLY A 122 -12.32 37.04 35.08
N GLY A 123 -12.80 35.86 34.69
CA GLY A 123 -14.25 35.56 34.71
C GLY A 123 -14.58 34.11 35.08
N HIS A 124 -14.81 33.85 36.37
CA HIS A 124 -15.24 32.55 36.89
C HIS A 124 -16.72 32.27 36.53
N GLY A 125 -17.02 31.09 35.97
CA GLY A 125 -18.38 30.55 35.92
C GLY A 125 -18.72 29.77 34.64
N ALA A 126 -18.86 30.44 33.50
CA ALA A 126 -19.35 29.84 32.25
C ALA A 126 -18.25 29.38 31.28
N ALA A 127 -17.04 29.95 31.37
CA ALA A 127 -15.91 29.60 30.49
C ALA A 127 -15.35 28.19 30.72
N ASN A 128 -15.58 27.62 31.91
CA ASN A 128 -15.01 26.33 32.31
C ASN A 128 -15.62 25.13 31.57
N SER A 129 -16.91 25.17 31.19
CA SER A 129 -17.54 24.06 30.46
C SER A 129 -17.10 24.05 28.99
N ALA A 130 -17.03 25.22 28.34
CA ALA A 130 -16.58 25.37 26.97
C ALA A 130 -15.08 25.07 26.83
N ALA A 131 -14.24 25.52 27.76
CA ALA A 131 -12.82 25.20 27.79
C ALA A 131 -12.57 23.70 28.01
N MET A 132 -13.32 23.07 28.93
CA MET A 132 -13.21 21.63 29.19
C MET A 132 -13.69 20.79 27.99
N SER A 133 -14.75 21.21 27.30
CA SER A 133 -15.22 20.54 26.07
C SER A 133 -14.20 20.70 24.92
N LYS A 134 -13.65 21.89 24.73
CA LYS A 134 -12.58 22.15 23.76
C LYS A 134 -11.35 21.29 24.04
N MET A 135 -10.92 21.15 25.29
CA MET A 135 -9.81 20.26 25.65
C MET A 135 -10.08 18.78 25.37
N LYS A 136 -11.32 18.32 25.55
CA LYS A 136 -11.72 16.93 25.21
C LYS A 136 -11.63 16.71 23.70
N VAL A 137 -12.17 17.61 22.89
CA VAL A 137 -12.09 17.55 21.42
C VAL A 137 -10.64 17.58 20.95
N LEU A 138 -9.82 18.48 21.50
CA LEU A 138 -8.38 18.55 21.18
C LEU A 138 -7.60 17.30 21.58
N ARG A 139 -8.12 16.48 22.50
CA ARG A 139 -7.53 15.20 22.88
C ARG A 139 -7.97 14.08 21.93
N THR A 140 -9.26 14.01 21.57
CA THR A 140 -9.77 13.03 20.59
C THR A 140 -9.26 13.28 19.18
N LEU A 141 -9.11 14.54 18.75
CA LEU A 141 -8.60 14.87 17.42
C LEU A 141 -7.14 14.43 17.21
N ARG A 142 -6.38 14.16 18.27
CA ARG A 142 -5.02 13.59 18.14
C ARG A 142 -5.05 12.14 17.66
N LEU A 143 -6.10 11.39 17.99
CA LEU A 143 -6.28 10.01 17.51
C LEU A 143 -6.40 9.96 15.99
N LEU A 144 -6.86 11.04 15.34
CA LEU A 144 -6.90 11.13 13.88
C LEU A 144 -5.51 11.07 13.25
N ARG A 145 -4.45 11.38 14.00
CA ARG A 145 -3.08 11.23 13.53
C ARG A 145 -2.62 9.78 13.56
N LEU A 146 -3.23 8.91 14.38
CA LEU A 146 -3.05 7.45 14.27
C LEU A 146 -3.61 6.93 12.95
N LEU A 147 -4.60 7.60 12.36
CA LEU A 147 -5.10 7.24 11.04
C LEU A 147 -4.03 7.40 9.95
N ARG A 148 -2.95 8.15 10.20
CA ARG A 148 -1.79 8.19 9.31
C ARG A 148 -1.10 6.83 9.19
N LEU A 149 -1.24 5.93 10.17
CA LEU A 149 -0.77 4.54 10.06
C LEU A 149 -1.47 3.79 8.93
N PHE A 150 -2.70 4.19 8.54
CA PHE A 150 -3.35 3.57 7.39
C PHE A 150 -2.57 3.80 6.07
N ARG A 151 -1.71 4.82 6.02
CA ARG A 151 -0.78 5.03 4.89
C ARG A 151 0.18 3.85 4.69
N VAL A 152 0.46 3.07 5.73
CA VAL A 152 1.27 1.84 5.63
C VAL A 152 0.54 0.77 4.82
N PHE A 153 -0.81 0.73 4.86
CA PHE A 153 -1.58 -0.22 4.05
C PHE A 153 -1.46 0.03 2.54
N LYS A 154 -1.25 1.28 2.10
CA LYS A 154 -0.90 1.57 0.69
C LYS A 154 0.37 0.82 0.25
N GLY A 155 1.33 0.65 1.16
CA GLY A 155 2.53 -0.16 0.90
C GLY A 155 2.22 -1.65 0.84
N ILE A 156 1.30 -2.12 1.69
CA ILE A 156 0.87 -3.52 1.76
C ILE A 156 0.08 -3.91 0.50
N GLU A 157 -0.70 -3.02 -0.10
CA GLU A 157 -1.45 -3.29 -1.34
C GLU A 157 -0.51 -3.75 -2.48
N LYS A 158 0.66 -3.11 -2.61
CA LYS A 158 1.68 -3.52 -3.60
C LYS A 158 2.26 -4.90 -3.29
N VAL A 159 2.44 -5.22 -2.00
CA VAL A 159 2.89 -6.56 -1.57
C VAL A 159 1.83 -7.61 -1.88
N ASN A 160 0.56 -7.31 -1.61
CA ASN A 160 -0.56 -8.20 -1.92
C ASN A 160 -0.65 -8.48 -3.43
N GLN A 161 -0.52 -7.46 -4.28
CA GLN A 161 -0.46 -7.64 -5.73
C GLN A 161 0.68 -8.57 -6.15
N PHE A 162 1.87 -8.42 -5.54
CA PHE A 162 2.99 -9.31 -5.81
C PHE A 162 2.71 -10.75 -5.35
N VAL A 163 2.10 -10.91 -4.18
CA VAL A 163 1.68 -12.22 -3.66
C VAL A 163 0.66 -12.88 -4.58
N ASP A 164 -0.34 -12.14 -5.07
CA ASP A 164 -1.36 -12.65 -5.98
C ASP A 164 -0.75 -13.13 -7.31
N VAL A 165 0.17 -12.35 -7.88
CA VAL A 165 0.90 -12.74 -9.10
C VAL A 165 1.76 -13.97 -8.86
N ALA A 166 2.48 -14.03 -7.73
CA ALA A 166 3.32 -15.15 -7.37
C ALA A 166 2.48 -16.43 -7.16
N LEU A 167 1.37 -16.35 -6.45
CA LEU A 167 0.46 -17.48 -6.21
C LEU A 167 -0.17 -17.96 -7.52
N ASN A 168 -0.59 -17.05 -8.40
CA ASN A 168 -1.12 -17.43 -9.71
C ASN A 168 -0.06 -18.12 -10.58
N SER A 169 1.18 -17.64 -10.54
CA SER A 169 2.31 -18.26 -11.26
C SER A 169 2.61 -19.67 -10.72
N VAL A 170 2.65 -19.84 -9.40
CA VAL A 170 2.84 -21.14 -8.75
C VAL A 170 1.69 -22.09 -9.08
N GLY A 171 0.45 -21.61 -9.02
CA GLY A 171 -0.74 -22.38 -9.37
C GLY A 171 -0.72 -22.87 -10.82
N ALA A 172 -0.35 -21.98 -11.76
CA ALA A 172 -0.21 -22.33 -13.17
C ALA A 172 0.91 -23.38 -13.40
N ALA A 173 2.06 -23.22 -12.74
CA ALA A 173 3.16 -24.18 -12.84
C ALA A 173 2.78 -25.55 -12.27
N PHE A 174 2.09 -25.57 -11.13
CA PHE A 174 1.61 -26.80 -10.51
C PHE A 174 0.58 -27.52 -11.39
N LEU A 175 -0.37 -26.77 -11.97
CA LEU A 175 -1.35 -27.31 -12.89
C LEU A 175 -0.70 -27.84 -14.17
N GLY A 176 0.29 -27.12 -14.72
CA GLY A 176 1.08 -27.58 -15.86
C GLY A 176 1.82 -28.89 -15.59
N MET A 177 2.44 -29.02 -14.41
CA MET A 177 3.10 -30.26 -13.98
C MET A 177 2.11 -31.44 -13.92
N ILE A 178 0.91 -31.24 -13.37
CA ILE A 178 -0.13 -32.27 -13.33
C ILE A 178 -0.52 -32.70 -14.75
N VAL A 179 -0.71 -31.76 -15.66
CA VAL A 179 -1.07 -32.05 -17.06
C VAL A 179 0.03 -32.87 -17.76
N VAL A 180 1.31 -32.51 -17.55
CA VAL A 180 2.44 -33.25 -18.13
C VAL A 180 2.51 -34.68 -17.60
N LEU A 181 2.35 -34.86 -16.28
CA LEU A 181 2.34 -36.19 -15.68
C LEU A 181 1.16 -37.03 -16.19
N ALA A 182 -0.03 -36.45 -16.32
CA ALA A 182 -1.20 -37.12 -16.87
C ALA A 182 -0.99 -37.53 -18.33
N ALA A 183 -0.43 -36.65 -19.16
CA ALA A 183 -0.11 -36.95 -20.56
C ALA A 183 0.93 -38.07 -20.67
N ALA A 184 1.98 -38.03 -19.87
CA ALA A 184 2.99 -39.08 -19.80
C ALA A 184 2.39 -40.44 -19.39
N ALA A 185 1.48 -40.44 -18.41
CA ALA A 185 0.78 -41.65 -17.99
C ALA A 185 -0.09 -42.24 -19.11
N VAL A 186 -0.84 -41.41 -19.85
CA VAL A 186 -1.65 -41.86 -21.01
C VAL A 186 -0.78 -42.39 -22.15
N LEU A 187 0.35 -41.75 -22.44
CA LEU A 187 1.30 -42.25 -23.43
C LEU A 187 1.89 -43.59 -23.01
N ALA A 188 2.28 -43.73 -21.75
CA ALA A 188 2.79 -44.99 -21.23
C ALA A 188 1.75 -46.12 -21.33
N THR A 189 0.49 -45.87 -20.96
CA THR A 189 -0.55 -46.90 -21.03
C THR A 189 -0.87 -47.32 -22.46
N THR A 190 -0.90 -46.37 -23.42
CA THR A 190 -1.13 -46.70 -24.85
C THR A 190 0.01 -47.49 -25.45
N VAL A 191 1.27 -47.14 -25.16
CA VAL A 191 2.44 -47.92 -25.61
C VAL A 191 2.41 -49.34 -25.03
N VAL A 192 2.12 -49.48 -23.73
CA VAL A 192 2.04 -50.80 -23.09
C VAL A 192 0.91 -51.64 -23.68
N THR A 193 -0.27 -51.07 -23.92
CA THR A 193 -1.38 -51.81 -24.55
C THR A 193 -1.06 -52.23 -25.98
N VAL A 194 -0.42 -51.39 -26.79
CA VAL A 194 -0.02 -51.75 -28.15
C VAL A 194 1.05 -52.83 -28.15
N TRP A 195 2.08 -52.71 -27.30
CA TRP A 195 3.14 -53.70 -27.17
C TRP A 195 2.61 -55.08 -26.75
N THR A 196 1.76 -55.10 -25.73
CA THR A 196 1.15 -56.35 -25.24
C THR A 196 0.26 -56.98 -26.31
N ALA A 197 -0.56 -56.21 -27.02
CA ALA A 197 -1.38 -56.71 -28.12
C ALA A 197 -0.53 -57.26 -29.28
N GLY A 198 0.49 -56.53 -29.72
CA GLY A 198 1.39 -56.97 -30.81
C GLY A 198 2.17 -58.23 -30.48
N SER A 199 2.72 -58.32 -29.26
CA SER A 199 3.43 -59.51 -28.78
C SER A 199 2.51 -60.72 -28.61
N ALA A 200 1.22 -60.52 -28.34
CA ALA A 200 0.24 -61.61 -28.31
C ALA A 200 -0.09 -62.09 -29.74
N TRP A 201 -0.27 -61.19 -30.69
CA TRP A 201 -0.55 -61.53 -32.09
C TRP A 201 0.59 -62.33 -32.74
N LEU A 202 1.84 -61.90 -32.55
CA LEU A 202 3.03 -62.58 -33.08
C LEU A 202 3.21 -64.01 -32.53
N ARG A 203 2.73 -64.28 -31.31
CA ARG A 203 2.76 -65.64 -30.74
C ARG A 203 1.76 -66.58 -31.40
N VAL A 204 0.65 -66.05 -31.91
CA VAL A 204 -0.40 -66.85 -32.57
C VAL A 204 -0.06 -67.04 -34.05
N HIS A 205 0.34 -65.98 -34.74
CA HIS A 205 0.68 -66.02 -36.16
C HIS A 205 2.20 -66.15 -36.32
N HIS A 206 2.67 -67.39 -36.48
CA HIS A 206 4.08 -67.67 -36.78
C HIS A 206 4.45 -66.99 -38.10
N LEU A 207 5.44 -66.08 -38.06
CA LEU A 207 5.91 -65.40 -39.26
C LEU A 207 6.51 -66.41 -40.25
N PRO A 208 6.26 -66.26 -41.57
CA PRO A 208 6.94 -67.07 -42.57
C PRO A 208 8.46 -66.82 -42.47
N LYS A 209 9.26 -67.90 -42.60
CA LYS A 209 10.72 -67.81 -42.52
C LYS A 209 11.24 -66.87 -43.63
N PRO A 210 12.18 -65.96 -43.32
CA PRO A 210 12.77 -65.10 -44.35
C PRO A 210 13.49 -65.97 -45.41
N PRO A 211 13.50 -65.53 -46.68
CA PRO A 211 14.22 -66.25 -47.73
C PRO A 211 15.71 -66.31 -47.41
N GLU A 212 16.31 -67.50 -47.52
CA GLU A 212 17.75 -67.68 -47.41
C GLU A 212 18.43 -66.90 -48.53
N ILE A 213 19.36 -66.01 -48.17
CA ILE A 213 20.21 -65.28 -49.11
C ILE A 213 21.47 -66.13 -49.24
N ASP A 214 21.58 -66.89 -50.34
CA ASP A 214 22.79 -67.61 -50.76
C ASP A 214 23.94 -66.64 -51.09
#